data_AF-A0A958UIV7-F1
#
_entry.id   AF-A0A958UIV7-F1
#
_cell.length_a   1.000
_cell.length_b   1.000
_cell.length_c   1.000
_cell.angle_alpha   90.00
_cell.angle_beta   90.00
_cell.angle_gamma   90.00
#
_symmetry.space_group_name_H-M   'P 1'
#
loop_
_entity.id
_entity.type
_entity.pdbx_description
1 polymer ?
#
loop_
_entity_poly.entity_id
_entity_poly.type
_entity_poly.pdbx_seq_one_letter_code
_entity_poly.pdbx_strand_id
1 'polypeptide(L)'
;METKKSLTYLKAKKKVEMLKGFYNHLAVYIFVNTVIILISANVFSSKEVNFAYWGNYVSTFFWGFGLVAHGLYVFYVLNIENNIFKRWEEKKIKQFLEEDDKPSNN
;
A
#
# COMPACT_ATOMS: atom_id res chain seq x y z
N MET A 1 24.29 -10.71 15.69
CA MET A 1 24.15 -10.59 14.22
C MET A 1 22.83 -11.19 13.72
N GLU A 2 22.36 -12.31 14.30
CA GLU A 2 21.07 -12.94 13.95
C GLU A 2 19.82 -12.07 14.19
N THR A 3 19.78 -11.33 15.31
CA THR A 3 18.63 -10.49 15.69
C THR A 3 18.36 -9.32 14.73
N LYS A 4 19.41 -8.75 14.11
CA LYS A 4 19.25 -7.74 13.06
C LYS A 4 18.66 -8.37 11.79
N LYS A 5 19.12 -9.59 11.43
CA LYS A 5 18.62 -10.32 10.25
C LYS A 5 17.14 -10.66 10.38
N SER A 6 16.69 -11.08 11.57
CA SER A 6 15.28 -11.38 11.83
C SER A 6 14.38 -10.14 11.80
N LEU A 7 14.82 -9.01 12.35
CA LEU A 7 14.08 -7.74 12.30
C LEU A 7 13.96 -7.19 10.87
N THR A 8 15.02 -7.23 10.08
CA THR A 8 14.99 -6.83 8.66
C THR A 8 14.06 -7.73 7.86
N TYR A 9 14.10 -9.03 8.12
CA TYR A 9 13.20 -10.00 7.50
C TYR A 9 11.73 -9.76 7.86
N LEU A 10 11.41 -9.54 9.14
CA LEU A 10 10.05 -9.25 9.60
C LEU A 10 9.50 -7.96 8.98
N LYS A 11 10.32 -6.92 8.87
CA LYS A 11 9.93 -5.68 8.17
C LYS A 11 9.65 -5.94 6.70
N ALA A 12 10.54 -6.64 6.00
CA ALA A 12 10.33 -6.98 4.60
C ALA A 12 9.06 -7.84 4.39
N LYS A 13 8.82 -8.82 5.27
CA LYS A 13 7.63 -9.66 5.25
C LYS A 13 6.35 -8.84 5.42
N LYS A 14 6.30 -7.94 6.41
CA LYS A 14 5.15 -7.06 6.66
C LYS A 14 4.85 -6.16 5.44
N LYS A 15 5.89 -5.64 4.78
CA LYS A 15 5.74 -4.87 3.53
C LYS A 15 5.10 -5.73 2.43
N VAL A 16 5.61 -6.95 2.22
CA VAL A 16 5.07 -7.88 1.21
C VAL A 16 3.61 -8.26 1.51
N GLU A 17 3.25 -8.50 2.77
CA GLU A 17 1.88 -8.79 3.17
C GLU A 17 0.93 -7.61 2.87
N MET A 18 1.34 -6.37 3.15
CA MET A 18 0.56 -5.17 2.80
C MET A 18 0.40 -5.00 1.29
N LEU A 19 1.48 -5.17 0.50
CA LEU A 19 1.37 -5.12 -0.97
C LEU A 19 0.44 -6.21 -1.49
N LYS A 20 0.55 -7.45 -1.00
CA LYS A 20 -0.33 -8.56 -1.39
C LYS A 20 -1.80 -8.25 -1.11
N GLY A 21 -2.11 -7.69 0.06
CA GLY A 21 -3.47 -7.26 0.41
C GLY A 21 -4.02 -6.22 -0.57
N PHE A 22 -3.21 -5.21 -0.89
CA PHE A 22 -3.56 -4.17 -1.86
C PHE A 22 -3.77 -4.73 -3.27
N TYR A 23 -2.84 -5.55 -3.77
CA TYR A 23 -2.96 -6.15 -5.11
C TYR A 23 -4.18 -7.06 -5.23
N ASN A 24 -4.52 -7.81 -4.18
CA ASN A 24 -5.73 -8.63 -4.18
C ASN A 24 -6.99 -7.74 -4.28
N HIS A 25 -7.07 -6.67 -3.49
CA HIS A 25 -8.17 -5.70 -3.58
C HIS A 25 -8.24 -5.04 -4.96
N LEU A 26 -7.10 -4.63 -5.52
CA LEU A 26 -7.02 -4.04 -6.86
C LEU A 26 -7.47 -5.03 -7.95
N ALA A 27 -7.04 -6.29 -7.88
CA ALA A 27 -7.43 -7.32 -8.83
C ALA A 27 -8.94 -7.59 -8.79
N VAL A 28 -9.51 -7.74 -7.58
CA VAL A 28 -10.96 -7.90 -7.40
C VAL A 28 -11.70 -6.66 -7.91
N TYR A 29 -11.21 -5.46 -7.61
CA TYR A 29 -11.80 -4.22 -8.10
C TYR A 29 -11.84 -4.19 -9.62
N ILE A 30 -10.73 -4.43 -10.32
CA ILE A 30 -10.66 -4.44 -11.78
C ILE A 30 -11.60 -5.50 -12.36
N PHE A 31 -11.58 -6.71 -11.82
CA PHE A 31 -12.43 -7.81 -12.30
C PHE A 31 -13.92 -7.47 -12.17
N VAL A 32 -14.36 -7.06 -10.98
CA VAL A 32 -15.77 -6.73 -10.72
C VAL A 32 -16.22 -5.53 -11.56
N ASN A 33 -15.41 -4.48 -11.66
CA ASN A 33 -15.73 -3.32 -12.50
C ASN A 33 -15.87 -3.69 -13.97
N THR A 34 -14.96 -4.53 -14.49
CA THR A 34 -15.01 -4.99 -15.87
C THR A 34 -16.30 -5.76 -16.13
N VAL A 35 -16.69 -6.67 -15.25
CA VAL A 35 -17.94 -7.42 -15.36
C VAL A 35 -19.17 -6.50 -15.31
N ILE A 36 -19.20 -5.54 -14.38
CA ILE A 36 -20.30 -4.57 -14.27
C ILE A 36 -20.42 -3.73 -15.55
N ILE A 37 -19.30 -3.25 -16.10
CA ILE A 37 -19.31 -2.48 -17.35
C ILE A 37 -19.83 -3.32 -18.50
N LEU A 38 -19.36 -4.56 -18.67
CA LEU A 38 -19.80 -5.43 -19.76
C LEU A 38 -21.29 -5.77 -19.68
N ILE A 39 -21.81 -6.02 -18.47
CA ILE A 39 -23.24 -6.30 -18.25
C ILE A 39 -24.07 -5.02 -18.46
N SER A 40 -23.68 -3.92 -17.84
CA SER A 40 -24.40 -2.63 -17.90
C SER A 40 -24.46 -2.09 -19.33
N ALA A 41 -23.41 -2.31 -20.11
CA ALA A 41 -23.34 -1.92 -21.51
C ALA A 41 -24.09 -2.85 -22.47
N ASN A 42 -24.81 -3.86 -21.96
CA ASN A 42 -25.54 -4.85 -22.77
C ASN A 42 -24.66 -5.58 -23.80
N VAL A 43 -23.36 -5.74 -23.55
CA VAL A 43 -22.41 -6.36 -24.52
C VAL A 43 -22.79 -7.79 -24.86
N PHE A 44 -23.42 -8.51 -23.92
CA PHE A 44 -23.88 -9.88 -24.12
C PHE A 44 -25.34 -9.99 -24.56
N SER A 45 -26.00 -8.87 -24.86
CA SER A 45 -27.39 -8.83 -25.29
C SER A 45 -27.50 -8.45 -26.77
N SER A 46 -28.60 -8.82 -27.42
CA SER A 46 -28.90 -8.43 -28.81
C SER A 46 -29.35 -6.97 -28.95
N LYS A 47 -29.38 -6.22 -27.84
CA LYS A 47 -29.68 -4.79 -27.79
C LYS A 47 -28.42 -3.97 -28.10
N GLU A 48 -28.61 -2.75 -28.59
CA GLU A 48 -27.49 -1.82 -28.80
C GLU A 48 -26.72 -1.55 -27.52
N VAL A 49 -25.40 -1.43 -27.67
CA VAL A 49 -24.49 -1.12 -26.57
C VAL A 49 -24.84 0.26 -26.02
N ASN A 50 -25.28 0.32 -24.76
CA ASN A 50 -25.78 1.55 -24.16
C ASN A 50 -25.17 1.77 -22.78
N PHE A 51 -24.45 2.88 -22.62
CA PHE A 51 -23.78 3.27 -21.37
C PHE A 51 -24.54 4.37 -20.59
N ALA A 52 -25.77 4.73 -20.99
CA ALA A 52 -26.49 5.91 -20.48
C ALA A 52 -26.91 5.82 -19.01
N TYR A 53 -26.95 4.61 -18.42
CA TYR A 53 -27.30 4.42 -17.02
C TYR A 53 -26.13 4.74 -16.09
N TRP A 54 -25.81 6.03 -15.95
CA TRP A 54 -24.73 6.53 -15.08
C TRP A 54 -24.83 6.01 -13.64
N GLY A 55 -26.06 5.80 -13.14
CA GLY A 55 -26.33 5.28 -11.79
C GLY A 55 -25.69 3.92 -11.48
N ASN A 56 -25.49 3.06 -12.49
CA ASN A 56 -24.84 1.77 -12.31
C ASN A 56 -23.33 1.90 -12.02
N TYR A 57 -22.73 3.03 -12.42
CA TYR A 57 -21.28 3.28 -12.28
C TYR A 57 -20.94 4.13 -11.05
N VAL A 58 -21.93 4.73 -10.38
CA VAL A 58 -21.72 5.53 -9.16
C VAL A 58 -21.14 4.66 -8.04
N SER A 59 -21.65 3.44 -7.86
CA SER A 59 -21.16 2.51 -6.84
C SER A 59 -19.69 2.12 -7.06
N THR A 60 -19.31 1.85 -8.31
CA THR A 60 -17.93 1.52 -8.70
C THR A 60 -16.98 2.72 -8.59
N PHE A 61 -17.48 3.94 -8.80
CA PHE A 61 -16.73 5.17 -8.58
C PHE A 61 -16.40 5.40 -7.10
N PHE A 62 -17.39 5.26 -6.20
CA PHE A 62 -17.16 5.37 -4.75
C PHE A 62 -16.24 4.27 -4.21
N TRP A 63 -16.38 3.04 -4.71
CA TRP A 63 -15.44 1.96 -4.39
C TRP A 63 -14.02 2.24 -4.92
N GLY A 64 -13.90 2.89 -6.08
CA GLY A 64 -12.62 3.33 -6.62
C GLY A 64 -11.93 4.34 -5.71
N PHE A 65 -12.69 5.26 -5.11
CA PHE A 65 -12.15 6.20 -4.13
C PHE A 65 -11.58 5.49 -2.89
N GLY A 66 -12.28 4.48 -2.38
CA GLY A 66 -11.78 3.63 -1.28
C GLY A 66 -10.49 2.89 -1.64
N LEU A 67 -10.37 2.40 -2.88
CA LEU A 67 -9.16 1.75 -3.38
C LEU A 67 -7.97 2.72 -3.47
N VAL A 68 -8.20 3.94 -3.97
CA VAL A 68 -7.18 4.99 -4.02
C VAL A 68 -6.72 5.37 -2.62
N ALA A 69 -7.65 5.55 -1.67
CA ALA A 69 -7.32 5.81 -0.27
C ALA A 69 -6.49 4.67 0.35
N HIS A 70 -6.82 3.41 0.07
CA HIS A 70 -6.06 2.25 0.54
C HIS A 70 -4.67 2.19 -0.10
N GLY A 71 -4.56 2.50 -1.39
CA GLY A 71 -3.28 2.59 -2.10
C GLY A 71 -2.38 3.69 -1.54
N LEU A 72 -2.95 4.87 -1.29
CA LEU A 72 -2.25 5.98 -0.62
C LEU A 72 -1.80 5.59 0.78
N TYR A 73 -2.63 4.90 1.56
CA TYR A 73 -2.26 4.40 2.89
C TYR A 73 -1.08 3.42 2.81
N VAL A 74 -1.15 2.41 1.94
CA VAL A 74 -0.06 1.44 1.77
C VAL A 74 1.23 2.13 1.32
N PHE A 75 1.15 3.04 0.34
CA PHE A 75 2.33 3.77 -0.13
C PHE A 75 2.90 4.71 0.94
N TYR A 76 2.04 5.38 1.69
CA TYR A 76 2.41 6.24 2.82
C TYR A 76 3.12 5.45 3.92
N VAL A 77 2.53 4.33 4.36
CA VAL A 77 3.12 3.45 5.37
C VAL A 77 4.47 2.91 4.90
N LEU A 78 4.57 2.46 3.65
CA LEU A 78 5.81 1.94 3.07
C LEU A 78 6.92 2.98 3.00
N ASN A 79 6.59 4.24 2.67
CA ASN A 79 7.57 5.31 2.47
C ASN A 79 8.01 5.93 3.81
N ILE A 80 7.07 6.12 4.75
CA ILE A 80 7.34 6.75 6.04
C ILE A 80 8.03 5.81 7.04
N GLU A 81 7.62 4.54 7.14
CA GLU A 81 8.35 3.58 7.97
C GLU A 81 9.82 3.47 7.53
N ASN A 82 10.11 3.66 6.24
CA ASN A 82 11.47 3.57 5.72
C ASN A 82 12.32 4.81 6.05
N ASN A 83 11.73 6.00 6.07
CA ASN A 83 12.48 7.25 6.24
C ASN A 83 12.58 7.71 7.71
N ILE A 84 11.50 7.58 8.49
CA ILE A 84 11.48 7.98 9.90
C ILE A 84 12.29 7.00 10.75
N PHE A 85 12.11 5.69 10.55
CA PHE A 85 12.83 4.69 11.32
C PHE A 85 14.33 4.75 11.04
N LYS A 86 14.72 4.94 9.77
CA LYS A 86 16.12 5.02 9.37
C LYS A 86 16.80 6.29 9.91
N ARG A 87 16.12 7.45 9.88
CA ARG A 87 16.62 8.68 10.54
C ARG A 87 16.74 8.53 12.06
N TRP A 88 15.77 7.88 12.71
CA TRP A 88 15.84 7.64 14.14
C TRP A 88 17.00 6.70 14.50
N GLU A 89 17.19 5.64 13.71
CA GLU A 89 18.28 4.67 13.88
C GLU A 89 19.65 5.33 13.69
N GLU A 90 19.82 6.14 12.63
CA GLU A 90 21.03 6.95 12.40
C GLU A 90 21.30 7.94 13.55
N LYS A 91 20.26 8.61 14.06
CA LYS A 91 20.40 9.54 15.18
C LYS A 91 20.84 8.83 16.45
N LYS A 92 20.32 7.63 16.72
CA LYS A 92 20.71 6.83 17.88
C LYS A 92 22.13 6.27 17.76
N ILE A 93 22.52 5.80 16.58
CA ILE A 93 23.89 5.34 16.32
C ILE A 93 24.89 6.49 16.56
N LYS A 94 24.58 7.70 16.10
CA LYS A 94 25.41 8.89 16.38
C LYS A 94 25.54 9.17 17.88
N GLN A 95 24.45 9.09 18.64
CA GLN A 95 24.49 9.30 20.09
C GLN A 95 25.42 8.31 20.81
N PHE A 96 25.36 7.02 20.46
CA PHE A 96 26.23 6.02 21.07
C PHE A 96 27.71 6.20 20.70
N LEU A 97 28.00 6.56 19.44
CA LEU A 97 29.37 6.87 19.01
C LEU A 97 29.93 8.09 19.75
N GLU A 98 29.13 9.16 19.91
CA GLU A 98 29.53 10.36 20.67
C GLU A 98 29.67 10.11 22.18
N GLU A 99 28.95 9.14 22.75
CA GLU A 99 29.10 8.71 24.14
C GLU A 99 30.37 7.89 24.37
N ASP A 100 30.75 7.03 23.43
CA ASP A 100 31.98 6.22 23.49
C ASP A 100 33.25 7.06 23.18
N ASP A 101 33.14 8.10 22.34
CA ASP A 101 34.27 8.98 21.96
C ASP A 101 34.52 10.13 22.96
N LYS A 102 33.75 10.21 24.06
CA LYS A 102 34.10 11.13 25.15
C LYS A 102 35.36 10.58 25.85
N PRO A 103 36.51 11.28 25.79
CA PRO A 103 37.68 10.85 26.53
C PRO A 103 37.31 10.82 28.01
N SER A 104 37.55 9.69 28.66
CA SER A 104 37.51 9.57 30.11
C SER A 104 38.56 10.52 30.68
N ASN A 105 38.16 11.77 30.93
CA ASN A 105 38.97 12.71 31.69
C ASN A 105 38.88 12.27 33.16
N ASN A 106 39.92 11.53 33.59
CA ASN A 106 40.20 11.28 35.00
C ASN A 106 40.54 12.58 35.73
#